data_AF-A0A2E0AML8-F1
#
_entry.id   AF-A0A2E0AML8-F1
#
_cell.length_a   1.000
_cell.length_b   1.000
_cell.length_c   1.000
_cell.angle_alpha   90.00
_cell.angle_beta   90.00
_cell.angle_gamma   90.00
#
_symmetry.space_group_name_H-M   'P 1'
#
loop_
_entity.id
_entity.type
_entity.pdbx_description
1 polymer ?
#
loop_
_entity_poly.entity_id
_entity_poly.type
_entity_poly.pdbx_seq_one_letter_code
_entity_poly.pdbx_strand_id
1 'polypeptide(L)'
;MAVDLKDRVINDLRACRNPDDLVALDERMALDHRDNPLHRVICDALRDRSIAPVEAAHWLTALMDHRNRQLNACLNLACQV
;
A
#
# COMPACT_ATOMS: atom_id res chain seq x y z
N MET A 1 1.85 20.52 -6.40
CA MET A 1 0.92 19.54 -7.00
C MET A 1 0.87 18.26 -6.15
N ALA A 2 0.65 18.37 -4.83
CA ALA A 2 0.57 17.20 -3.93
C ALA A 2 -0.85 16.58 -3.90
N VAL A 3 -1.87 17.42 -4.14
CA VAL A 3 -3.27 17.01 -4.28
C VAL A 3 -3.42 16.05 -5.47
N ASP A 4 -2.77 16.37 -6.60
CA ASP A 4 -2.86 15.57 -7.84
C ASP A 4 -2.29 14.15 -7.68
N LEU A 5 -1.24 13.98 -6.86
CA LEU A 5 -0.67 12.66 -6.60
C LEU A 5 -1.60 11.82 -5.72
N LYS A 6 -2.12 12.41 -4.63
CA LYS A 6 -3.03 11.72 -3.72
C LYS A 6 -4.27 11.21 -4.46
N ASP A 7 -4.91 12.05 -5.25
CA ASP A 7 -6.13 11.67 -5.97
C ASP A 7 -5.85 10.61 -7.04
N ARG A 8 -4.71 10.70 -7.74
CA ARG A 8 -4.27 9.66 -8.68
C ARG A 8 -4.05 8.32 -7.98
N VAL A 9 -3.33 8.30 -6.87
CA VAL A 9 -3.05 7.08 -6.11
C VAL A 9 -4.34 6.46 -5.56
N ILE A 10 -5.29 7.27 -5.09
CA ILE A 10 -6.60 6.77 -4.65
C ILE A 10 -7.38 6.14 -5.81
N ASN A 11 -7.33 6.73 -7.01
CA ASN A 11 -7.97 6.13 -8.18
C ASN A 11 -7.32 4.81 -8.58
N ASP A 12 -5.98 4.74 -8.53
CA ASP A 12 -5.24 3.49 -8.78
C ASP A 12 -5.60 2.42 -7.74
N LEU A 13 -5.68 2.78 -6.44
CA LEU A 13 -6.13 1.90 -5.35
C LEU A 13 -7.54 1.32 -5.58
N ARG A 14 -8.46 2.16 -6.10
CA ARG A 14 -9.83 1.73 -6.44
C ARG A 14 -9.87 0.84 -7.69
N ALA A 15 -8.89 0.96 -8.57
CA ALA A 15 -8.77 0.14 -9.78
C ALA A 15 -8.18 -1.25 -9.49
N CYS A 16 -7.44 -1.42 -8.39
CA CYS A 16 -6.91 -2.70 -7.94
C CYS A 16 -8.06 -3.69 -7.68
N ARG A 17 -8.03 -4.85 -8.34
CA ARG A 17 -9.08 -5.88 -8.22
C ARG A 17 -8.65 -7.07 -7.38
N ASN A 18 -7.34 -7.22 -7.18
CA ASN A 18 -6.76 -8.31 -6.42
C ASN A 18 -5.60 -7.79 -5.53
N PRO A 19 -5.15 -8.59 -4.54
CA PRO A 19 -4.04 -8.20 -3.68
C PRO A 19 -2.71 -7.96 -4.41
N ASP A 20 -2.46 -8.64 -5.53
CA ASP A 20 -1.20 -8.50 -6.27
C ASP A 20 -1.13 -7.13 -6.98
N ASP A 21 -2.25 -6.59 -7.47
CA ASP A 21 -2.34 -5.24 -8.01
C ASP A 21 -1.96 -4.19 -6.94
N LEU A 22 -2.40 -4.40 -5.69
CA LEU A 22 -2.10 -3.52 -4.56
C LEU A 22 -0.61 -3.55 -4.20
N VAL A 23 -0.01 -4.74 -4.25
CA VAL A 23 1.42 -4.93 -4.01
C VAL A 23 2.24 -4.24 -5.10
N ALA A 24 1.90 -4.45 -6.37
CA ALA A 24 2.58 -3.79 -7.48
C ALA A 24 2.50 -2.25 -7.38
N LEU A 25 1.36 -1.73 -6.91
CA LEU A 25 1.20 -0.31 -6.63
C LEU A 25 2.11 0.18 -5.48
N ASP A 26 2.20 -0.57 -4.38
CA ASP A 26 3.08 -0.24 -3.23
C ASP A 26 4.56 -0.25 -3.65
N GLU A 27 4.99 -1.26 -4.40
CA GLU A 27 6.36 -1.37 -4.90
C GLU A 27 6.71 -0.21 -5.85
N ARG A 28 5.80 0.12 -6.79
CA ARG A 28 5.97 1.29 -7.66
C ARG A 28 6.07 2.59 -6.85
N MET A 29 5.20 2.76 -5.85
CA MET A 29 5.25 3.93 -4.95
C MET A 29 6.55 4.00 -4.15
N ALA A 30 7.08 2.87 -3.70
CA ALA A 30 8.34 2.84 -2.96
C ALA A 30 9.54 3.28 -3.82
N LEU A 31 9.49 3.05 -5.14
CA LEU A 31 10.51 3.49 -6.10
C LEU A 31 10.34 4.98 -6.47
N ASP A 32 9.13 5.37 -6.86
CA ASP A 32 8.88 6.71 -7.43
C ASP A 32 8.71 7.80 -6.36
N HIS A 33 8.27 7.42 -5.15
CA HIS A 33 7.83 8.32 -4.09
C HIS A 33 8.29 7.86 -2.71
N ARG A 34 9.61 7.70 -2.54
CA ARG A 34 10.23 7.15 -1.32
C ARG A 34 9.79 7.84 -0.01
N ASP A 35 9.57 9.15 -0.04
CA ASP A 35 9.15 9.95 1.12
C ASP A 35 7.64 9.86 1.42
N ASN A 36 6.85 9.31 0.50
CA ASN A 36 5.40 9.21 0.59
C ASN A 36 4.91 7.80 0.26
N PRO A 37 5.17 6.82 1.14
CA PRO A 37 4.78 5.43 0.93
C PRO A 37 3.26 5.27 0.88
N LEU A 38 2.78 4.23 0.19
CA LEU A 38 1.34 4.04 -0.09
C LEU A 38 0.47 4.02 1.17
N HIS A 39 0.91 3.35 2.25
CA HIS A 39 0.18 3.33 3.52
C HIS A 39 -0.05 4.73 4.10
N ARG A 40 0.89 5.66 3.90
CA ARG A 40 0.77 7.05 4.37
C ARG A 40 -0.29 7.79 3.57
N VAL A 41 -0.30 7.61 2.25
CA VAL A 41 -1.35 8.17 1.37
C VAL A 41 -2.73 7.67 1.77
N ILE A 42 -2.86 6.37 2.07
CA ILE A 42 -4.14 5.78 2.53
C ILE A 42 -4.56 6.40 3.87
N CYS A 43 -3.64 6.52 4.84
CA CYS A 43 -3.93 7.13 6.14
C CYS A 43 -4.32 8.61 6.04
N ASP A 44 -3.66 9.37 5.17
CA ASP A 44 -3.98 10.78 4.95
C ASP A 44 -5.34 10.92 4.25
N ALA A 45 -5.65 10.07 3.26
CA ALA A 45 -6.97 10.00 2.64
C ALA A 45 -8.08 9.64 3.65
N LEU A 46 -7.80 8.74 4.58
CA LEU A 46 -8.72 8.38 5.66
C LEU A 46 -8.94 9.55 6.63
N ARG A 47 -7.86 10.25 7.02
CA ARG A 47 -7.93 11.44 7.88
C ARG A 47 -8.78 12.53 7.24
N ASP A 48 -8.60 12.76 5.95
CA ASP A 48 -9.32 13.75 5.16
C ASP A 48 -10.75 13.29 4.79
N ARG A 49 -11.13 12.06 5.17
CA ARG A 49 -12.43 11.44 4.86
C ARG A 49 -12.72 11.34 3.36
N SER A 50 -11.69 11.26 2.52
CA SER A 50 -11.83 11.14 1.06
C SER A 50 -12.03 9.69 0.58
N ILE A 51 -11.86 8.71 1.47
CA ILE A 51 -12.11 7.28 1.25
C ILE A 51 -12.92 6.71 2.42
N ALA A 52 -13.64 5.61 2.20
CA ALA A 52 -14.38 4.98 3.28
C ALA A 52 -13.41 4.21 4.22
N PRO A 53 -13.68 4.17 5.54
CA PRO A 53 -12.84 3.40 6.48
C PRO A 53 -12.69 1.92 6.12
N VAL A 54 -13.72 1.32 5.55
CA VAL A 54 -13.71 -0.09 5.13
C VAL A 54 -12.78 -0.31 3.93
N GLU A 55 -12.78 0.60 2.95
CA GLU A 55 -11.86 0.54 1.81
C GLU A 55 -10.41 0.65 2.29
N ALA A 56 -10.14 1.64 3.16
CA ALA A 56 -8.81 1.84 3.73
C ALA A 56 -8.33 0.61 4.50
N ALA A 57 -9.18 0.03 5.35
CA ALA A 57 -8.85 -1.16 6.13
C ALA A 57 -8.52 -2.36 5.23
N HIS A 58 -9.29 -2.57 4.15
CA HIS A 58 -9.04 -3.65 3.21
C HIS A 58 -7.67 -3.51 2.54
N TRP A 59 -7.34 -2.32 2.02
CA TRP A 59 -6.04 -2.07 1.40
C TRP A 59 -4.89 -2.24 2.39
N LEU A 60 -5.00 -1.64 3.59
CA LEU A 60 -3.96 -1.75 4.61
C LEU A 60 -3.74 -3.18 5.07
N THR A 61 -4.80 -3.98 5.20
CA THR A 61 -4.70 -5.40 5.56
C THR A 61 -3.90 -6.18 4.52
N ALA A 62 -4.22 -6.01 3.23
CA ALA A 62 -3.50 -6.68 2.15
C ALA A 62 -2.00 -6.31 2.13
N LEU A 63 -1.68 -5.02 2.34
CA LEU A 63 -0.29 -4.55 2.41
C LEU A 63 0.46 -5.12 3.62
N MET A 64 -0.20 -5.16 4.78
CA MET A 64 0.39 -5.76 5.99
C MET A 64 0.65 -7.26 5.83
N ASP A 65 -0.31 -8.00 5.27
CA ASP A 65 -0.16 -9.43 5.01
C ASP A 65 0.96 -9.72 4.02
N HIS A 66 1.10 -8.89 2.97
CA HIS A 66 2.21 -9.01 2.04
C HIS A 66 3.56 -8.80 2.73
N ARG A 67 3.72 -7.72 3.52
CA ARG A 67 4.96 -7.46 4.27
C ARG A 67 5.26 -8.57 5.26
N ASN A 68 4.25 -9.11 5.94
CA ASN A 68 4.42 -10.21 6.87
C ASN A 68 4.91 -11.48 6.14
N ARG A 69 4.37 -11.77 4.94
CA ARG A 69 4.87 -12.87 4.09
C ARG A 69 6.33 -12.65 3.67
N GLN A 70 6.70 -11.44 3.25
CA GLN A 70 8.09 -11.11 2.90
C GLN A 70 9.04 -11.30 4.10
N LEU A 71 8.65 -10.79 5.28
CA LEU A 71 9.44 -10.95 6.51
C LEU A 71 9.61 -12.41 6.89
N ASN A 72 8.54 -13.21 6.86
CA ASN A 72 8.61 -14.65 7.12
C ASN A 72 9.51 -15.38 6.12
N ALA A 73 9.44 -15.03 4.82
CA ALA A 73 10.33 -15.60 3.82
C ALA A 73 11.81 -15.25 4.10
N CYS A 74 12.11 -13.99 4.43
CA CYS A 74 13.46 -13.57 4.81
C CYS A 74 13.98 -14.30 6.06
N LEU A 75 13.15 -14.42 7.11
CA LEU A 75 13.52 -15.12 8.33
C LEU A 75 13.74 -16.61 8.09
N ASN A 76 12.89 -17.26 7.29
CA ASN A 76 13.04 -18.68 6.95
C ASN A 76 14.30 -18.94 6.10
N LEU A 77 14.66 -18.02 5.21
CA LEU A 77 15.93 -18.09 4.46
C LEU A 77 17.14 -17.91 5.38
N ALA A 78 17.05 -17.04 6.38
CA ALA A 78 18.12 -16.82 7.35
C ALA A 78 18.34 -18.02 8.31
N CYS A 79 17.33 -18.87 8.51
CA CYS A 79 17.42 -20.08 9.34
C CYS A 79 18.01 -21.31 8.61
N GLN A 80 18.36 -21.20 7.31
CA GLN A 80 18.95 -22.29 6.51
C GLN A 80 20.47 -22.17 6.33
N VAL A 81 21.13 -21.26 7.06
CA VAL A 81 22.58 -21.00 6.99
C VAL A 81 23.28 -21.42 8.28
#